data_AF-A0AAE0DXM3-F1
#
_entry.id   AF-A0AAE0DXM3-F1
#
_cell.length_a   1.000
_cell.length_b   1.000
_cell.length_c   1.000
_cell.angle_alpha   90.00
_cell.angle_beta   90.00
_cell.angle_gamma   90.00
#
_symmetry.space_group_name_H-M   'P 1'
#
loop_
_entity.id
_entity.type
_entity.pdbx_description
1 polymer ?
#
loop_
_entity_poly.entity_id
_entity_poly.type
_entity_poly.pdbx_seq_one_letter_code
_entity_poly.pdbx_strand_id
1 'polypeptide(L)'
;MVLGNIHMCGNLLNTWNIKKREAYRKEIVNRRKKLNLSTIAGIPSSWKDIRSIEEKLDEALIVEERYWCQRAKVEWMNSGDRNSVFFYAKASTRKVRNRMSGLFDEIGRWIESKQEMERIISAYYSKLFTSINPR
;
A
#
# COMPACT_ATOMS: atom_id res chain seq x y z
N MET A 1 -1.97 -17.99 19.10
CA MET A 1 -1.79 -18.73 17.84
C MET A 1 -2.36 -17.97 16.62
N VAL A 2 -3.59 -17.46 16.69
CA VAL A 2 -4.25 -16.74 15.57
C VAL A 2 -3.55 -15.43 15.15
N LEU A 3 -3.13 -14.58 16.09
CA LEU A 3 -2.46 -13.31 15.79
C LEU A 3 -1.09 -13.49 15.11
N GLY A 4 -0.33 -14.53 15.49
CA GLY A 4 0.94 -14.88 14.84
C GLY A 4 0.74 -15.31 13.38
N ASN A 5 -0.33 -16.07 13.12
CA ASN A 5 -0.68 -16.49 11.76
C ASN A 5 -1.12 -15.29 10.90
N ILE A 6 -1.89 -14.34 11.47
CA ILE A 6 -2.29 -13.11 10.77
C ILE A 6 -1.07 -12.24 10.41
N HIS A 7 -0.14 -12.05 11.35
CA HIS A 7 1.11 -11.32 11.09
C HIS A 7 1.97 -12.00 10.03
N MET A 8 2.11 -13.33 10.09
CA MET A 8 2.86 -14.10 9.11
C MET A 8 2.22 -14.02 7.72
N CYS A 9 0.91 -14.20 7.61
CA CYS A 9 0.17 -14.02 6.36
C CYS A 9 0.34 -12.61 5.80
N GLY A 10 0.27 -11.57 6.64
CA GLY A 10 0.50 -10.18 6.24
C GLY A 10 1.90 -9.96 5.67
N ASN A 11 2.92 -10.50 6.32
CA ASN A 11 4.31 -10.41 5.84
C ASN A 11 4.50 -11.16 4.53
N LEU A 12 4.00 -12.39 4.42
CA LEU A 12 4.08 -13.19 3.19
C LEU A 12 3.37 -12.53 2.01
N LEU A 13 2.17 -11.99 2.24
CA LEU A 13 1.42 -11.23 1.23
C LEU A 13 2.18 -9.98 0.80
N ASN A 14 2.80 -9.26 1.74
CA ASN A 14 3.58 -8.08 1.42
C ASN A 14 4.84 -8.43 0.60
N THR A 15 5.59 -9.46 0.99
CA THR A 15 6.76 -9.93 0.23
C THR A 15 6.37 -10.42 -1.16
N TRP A 16 5.27 -11.17 -1.29
CA TRP A 16 4.74 -11.60 -2.57
C TRP A 16 4.37 -10.40 -3.45
N ASN A 17 3.70 -9.39 -2.89
CA ASN A 17 3.31 -8.18 -3.59
C ASN A 17 4.54 -7.39 -4.10
N ILE A 18 5.56 -7.22 -3.27
CA ILE A 18 6.81 -6.54 -3.65
C ILE A 18 7.50 -7.28 -4.81
N LYS A 19 7.69 -8.61 -4.69
CA LYS A 19 8.33 -9.42 -5.74
C LYS A 19 7.57 -9.36 -7.05
N LYS A 20 6.24 -9.51 -7.00
CA LYS A 20 5.36 -9.45 -8.16
C LYS A 20 5.47 -8.08 -8.84
N ARG A 21 5.45 -6.99 -8.08
CA ARG A 21 5.60 -5.62 -8.60
C ARG A 21 6.95 -5.37 -9.25
N GLU A 22 8.03 -5.83 -8.63
CA GLU A 22 9.38 -5.68 -9.20
C GLU A 22 9.51 -6.40 -10.53
N ALA A 23 8.92 -7.59 -10.66
CA ALA A 23 8.87 -8.31 -11.92
C ALA A 23 8.08 -7.55 -13.00
N TYR A 24 6.88 -7.02 -12.68
CA TYR A 24 6.09 -6.21 -13.62
C TYR A 24 6.81 -4.95 -14.08
N ARG A 25 7.47 -4.23 -13.16
CA ARG A 25 8.24 -3.03 -13.51
C ARG A 25 9.42 -3.33 -14.41
N LYS A 26 10.14 -4.42 -14.11
CA LYS A 26 11.24 -4.88 -14.98
C LYS A 26 10.73 -5.20 -16.39
N GLU A 27 9.55 -5.82 -16.49
CA GLU A 27 8.92 -6.12 -17.79
C GLU A 27 8.58 -4.84 -18.57
N ILE A 28 7.99 -3.83 -17.92
CA ILE A 28 7.68 -2.53 -18.54
C ILE A 28 8.96 -1.84 -19.04
N VAL A 29 10.01 -1.80 -18.21
CA VAL A 29 11.30 -1.20 -18.60
C VAL A 29 11.93 -1.94 -19.77
N ASN A 30 11.90 -3.27 -19.77
CA ASN A 30 12.45 -4.09 -20.83
C ASN A 30 11.69 -3.90 -22.16
N ARG A 31 10.36 -3.87 -22.11
CA ARG A 31 9.50 -3.62 -23.29
C ARG A 31 9.71 -2.23 -23.87
N ARG A 32 9.81 -1.19 -23.03
CA ARG A 32 10.16 0.18 -23.46
C ARG A 32 11.51 0.24 -24.14
N LYS A 33 12.51 -0.45 -23.58
CA LYS A 33 13.85 -0.53 -24.18
C LYS A 33 13.80 -1.23 -25.54
N LYS A 34 13.04 -2.33 -25.65
CA LYS A 34 12.88 -3.08 -26.91
C LYS A 34 12.15 -2.27 -27.97
N LEU A 35 11.10 -1.54 -27.59
CA LEU A 35 10.36 -0.64 -28.48
C LEU A 35 11.28 0.48 -28.99
N ASN A 36 11.97 1.17 -28.09
CA ASN A 36 12.90 2.25 -28.43
C ASN A 36 14.04 1.77 -29.36
N LEU A 37 14.63 0.61 -29.08
CA LEU A 37 15.61 -0.01 -29.99
C LEU A 37 15.03 -0.32 -31.36
N SER A 38 13.77 -0.77 -31.44
CA SER A 38 13.11 -1.06 -32.71
C SER A 38 12.74 0.21 -33.50
N THR A 39 12.48 1.32 -32.81
CA THR A 39 12.11 2.61 -33.42
C THR A 39 13.34 3.45 -33.82
N ILE A 40 14.42 3.46 -33.02
CA ILE A 40 15.60 4.30 -33.25
C ILE A 40 16.67 3.59 -34.10
N ALA A 41 16.83 2.27 -34.00
CA ALA A 41 17.95 1.59 -34.65
C ALA A 41 17.72 1.31 -36.16
N GLY A 42 16.61 1.74 -36.75
CA GLY A 42 16.32 1.52 -38.18
C GLY A 42 16.32 0.05 -38.61
N ILE A 43 16.25 -0.88 -37.64
CA ILE A 43 16.14 -2.31 -37.90
C ILE A 43 14.76 -2.51 -38.54
N PRO A 44 14.65 -3.20 -39.69
CA PRO A 44 13.35 -3.54 -40.28
C PRO A 44 12.62 -4.57 -39.40
N SER A 45 12.15 -4.14 -38.24
CA SER A 45 11.18 -4.88 -37.45
C SER A 45 9.85 -4.71 -38.16
N SER A 46 9.13 -5.82 -38.41
CA SER A 46 7.82 -5.74 -39.05
C SER A 46 6.96 -4.77 -38.25
N TRP A 47 6.23 -3.88 -38.92
CA TRP A 47 5.29 -2.97 -38.24
C TRP A 47 4.31 -3.73 -37.33
N LYS A 48 4.04 -5.01 -37.65
CA LYS A 48 3.26 -5.95 -36.82
C LYS A 48 3.95 -6.27 -35.49
N ASP A 49 5.27 -6.42 -35.49
CA ASP A 49 6.05 -6.69 -34.29
C ASP A 49 6.13 -5.47 -33.38
N ILE A 50 6.28 -4.28 -33.98
CA ILE A 50 6.25 -3.00 -33.25
C ILE A 50 4.89 -2.81 -32.59
N ARG A 51 3.80 -2.95 -33.35
CA ARG A 51 2.43 -2.86 -32.81
C ARG A 51 2.18 -3.89 -31.71
N SER A 52 2.64 -5.14 -31.89
CA SER A 52 2.48 -6.16 -30.85
C SER A 52 3.23 -5.82 -29.56
N ILE A 53 4.41 -5.18 -29.65
CA ILE A 53 5.17 -4.70 -28.49
C ILE A 53 4.45 -3.53 -27.82
N GLU A 54 3.86 -2.61 -28.59
CA GLU A 54 3.07 -1.48 -28.08
C GLU A 54 1.81 -1.95 -27.35
N GLU A 55 1.00 -2.81 -27.95
CA GLU A 55 -0.20 -3.40 -27.32
C GLU A 55 0.14 -4.07 -25.98
N LYS A 56 1.21 -4.86 -25.98
CA LYS A 56 1.74 -5.53 -24.80
C LYS A 56 2.28 -4.57 -23.75
N LEU A 57 2.78 -3.41 -24.16
CA LEU A 57 3.24 -2.37 -23.24
C LEU A 57 2.04 -1.65 -22.62
N ASP A 58 1.03 -1.33 -23.42
CA ASP A 58 -0.21 -0.67 -22.96
C ASP A 58 -0.97 -1.54 -21.95
N GLU A 59 -1.12 -2.83 -22.22
CA GLU A 59 -1.72 -3.78 -21.27
C GLU A 59 -0.98 -3.77 -19.92
N ALA A 60 0.35 -3.77 -19.95
CA ALA A 60 1.16 -3.75 -18.73
C ALA A 60 1.03 -2.41 -17.97
N LEU A 61 0.92 -1.29 -18.70
CA LEU A 61 0.71 0.03 -18.12
C LEU A 61 -0.69 0.16 -17.50
N ILE A 62 -1.74 -0.39 -18.12
CA ILE A 62 -3.10 -0.41 -17.56
C ILE A 62 -3.14 -1.20 -16.25
N VAL A 63 -2.42 -2.32 -16.17
CA VAL A 63 -2.32 -3.10 -14.92
C VAL A 63 -1.58 -2.32 -13.83
N GLU A 64 -0.48 -1.63 -14.18
CA GLU A 64 0.24 -0.77 -13.23
C GLU A 64 -0.64 0.42 -12.78
N GLU A 65 -1.37 1.04 -13.69
CA GLU A 65 -2.32 2.13 -13.40
C GLU A 65 -3.42 1.66 -12.45
N ARG A 66 -4.08 0.53 -12.73
CA ARG A 66 -5.12 -0.02 -11.85
C ARG A 66 -4.58 -0.33 -10.45
N TYR A 67 -3.38 -0.89 -10.38
CA TYR A 67 -2.70 -1.14 -9.11
C TYR A 67 -2.49 0.16 -8.32
N TRP A 68 -2.04 1.22 -8.99
CA TRP A 68 -1.87 2.53 -8.36
C TRP A 68 -3.19 3.18 -7.97
N CYS A 69 -4.24 3.08 -8.80
CA CYS A 69 -5.57 3.55 -8.48
C CYS A 69 -6.12 2.85 -7.24
N GLN A 70 -6.00 1.53 -7.14
CA GLN A 70 -6.46 0.77 -5.96
C GLN A 70 -5.72 1.20 -4.69
N ARG A 71 -4.39 1.40 -4.76
CA ARG A 71 -3.58 1.82 -3.60
C ARG A 71 -3.74 3.27 -3.20
N ALA A 72 -3.96 4.15 -4.18
CA ALA A 72 -4.30 5.53 -3.94
C ALA A 72 -5.78 5.71 -3.57
N LYS A 73 -6.56 4.60 -3.50
CA LYS A 73 -8.00 4.59 -3.25
C LYS A 73 -8.75 5.53 -4.22
N VAL A 74 -8.30 5.59 -5.47
CA VAL A 74 -8.85 6.47 -6.51
C VAL A 74 -10.29 6.09 -6.88
N GLU A 75 -10.70 4.84 -6.66
CA GLU A 75 -12.10 4.43 -6.82
C GLU A 75 -13.03 5.11 -5.78
N TRP A 76 -12.51 5.42 -4.58
CA TRP A 76 -13.20 6.33 -3.64
C TRP A 76 -13.18 7.80 -4.09
N MET A 77 -12.23 8.17 -4.96
CA MET A 77 -11.99 9.52 -5.46
C MET A 77 -12.90 9.87 -6.65
N ASN A 78 -13.39 8.89 -7.42
CA ASN A 78 -14.44 9.12 -8.43
C ASN A 78 -15.80 9.49 -7.82
N SER A 79 -16.02 9.23 -6.53
CA SER A 79 -17.18 9.73 -5.76
C SER A 79 -16.86 10.97 -4.90
N GLY A 80 -15.65 11.54 -5.03
CA GLY A 80 -15.17 12.62 -4.19
C GLY A 80 -13.90 13.22 -4.79
N ASP A 81 -14.12 14.19 -5.68
CA ASP A 81 -13.16 14.76 -6.63
C ASP A 81 -11.78 15.10 -6.04
N ARG A 82 -10.75 14.75 -6.83
CA ARG A 82 -9.35 15.22 -6.88
C ARG A 82 -8.57 15.32 -5.58
N ASN A 83 -7.40 14.68 -5.62
CA ASN A 83 -6.23 14.75 -4.73
C ASN A 83 -5.70 16.20 -4.52
N SER A 84 -6.55 17.10 -4.04
CA SER A 84 -6.26 18.48 -3.73
C SER A 84 -5.38 18.53 -2.48
N VAL A 85 -4.51 19.53 -2.42
CA VAL A 85 -3.73 19.90 -1.22
C VAL A 85 -4.59 19.83 0.05
N PHE A 86 -5.90 20.10 -0.07
CA PHE A 86 -6.90 19.92 0.97
C PHE A 86 -6.97 18.49 1.54
N PHE A 87 -6.99 17.43 0.73
CA PHE A 87 -7.05 16.04 1.25
C PHE A 87 -5.73 15.61 1.90
N TYR A 88 -4.59 15.97 1.31
CA TYR A 88 -3.29 15.73 1.95
C TYR A 88 -3.17 16.49 3.26
N ALA A 89 -3.60 17.76 3.29
CA ALA A 89 -3.66 18.56 4.52
C ALA A 89 -4.61 17.91 5.52
N LYS A 90 -5.82 17.51 5.12
CA LYS A 90 -6.82 16.89 6.01
C LYS A 90 -6.35 15.54 6.56
N ALA A 91 -5.71 14.72 5.73
CA ALA A 91 -5.11 13.44 6.12
C ALA A 91 -3.92 13.65 7.06
N SER A 92 -3.09 14.66 6.79
CA SER A 92 -1.97 15.04 7.67
C SER A 92 -2.47 15.56 9.01
N THR A 93 -3.47 16.47 9.03
CA THR A 93 -4.12 16.94 10.25
C THR A 93 -4.76 15.79 11.03
N ARG A 94 -5.44 14.85 10.35
CA ARG A 94 -5.95 13.63 10.99
C ARG A 94 -4.83 12.77 11.56
N LYS A 95 -3.72 12.59 10.84
CA LYS A 95 -2.55 11.83 11.31
C LYS A 95 -1.93 12.46 12.55
N VAL A 96 -1.82 13.78 12.60
CA VAL A 96 -1.32 14.52 13.78
C VAL A 96 -2.31 14.40 14.94
N ARG A 97 -3.59 14.64 14.70
CA ARG A 97 -4.64 14.57 15.74
C ARG A 97 -4.81 13.16 16.30
N ASN A 98 -4.73 12.15 15.46
CA ASN A 98 -4.87 10.75 15.85
C ASN A 98 -3.53 10.13 16.24
N ARG A 99 -2.43 10.90 16.24
CA ARG A 99 -1.17 10.43 16.79
C ARG A 99 -1.36 10.32 18.29
N MET A 100 -1.43 9.07 18.75
CA MET A 100 -1.37 8.77 20.18
C MET A 100 0.02 9.15 20.67
N SER A 101 0.13 10.31 21.32
CA SER A 101 1.37 10.82 21.90
C SER A 101 1.78 10.03 23.14
N GLY A 102 0.80 9.57 23.88
CA GLY A 102 0.97 8.75 25.05
C GLY A 102 -0.36 8.18 25.53
N LEU A 103 -0.29 7.31 26.52
CA LEU A 103 -1.43 6.82 27.27
C LEU A 103 -1.17 7.00 28.77
N PHE A 104 -2.25 7.17 29.53
CA PHE A 104 -2.17 7.05 30.97
C PHE A 104 -2.22 5.57 31.37
N ASP A 105 -1.29 5.17 32.22
CA ASP A 105 -1.29 3.89 32.91
C ASP A 105 -2.39 3.86 34.00
N GLU A 106 -2.71 2.69 34.54
CA GLU A 106 -3.73 2.52 35.60
C GLU A 106 -3.45 3.34 36.87
N ILE A 107 -2.18 3.73 37.07
CA ILE A 107 -1.68 4.55 38.18
C ILE A 107 -1.68 6.05 37.82
N GLY A 108 -2.22 6.44 36.66
CA GLY A 108 -2.29 7.83 36.21
C GLY A 108 -0.95 8.41 35.72
N ARG A 109 0.04 7.56 35.43
CA ARG A 109 1.33 7.99 34.85
C ARG A 109 1.24 8.11 33.34
N TRP A 110 1.78 9.19 32.78
CA TRP A 110 1.84 9.41 31.34
C TRP A 110 2.97 8.61 30.70
N ILE A 111 2.64 7.78 29.71
CA ILE A 111 3.57 6.87 29.04
C ILE A 111 3.62 7.20 27.55
N GLU A 112 4.81 7.55 27.05
CA GLU A 112 5.06 7.90 25.63
C GLU A 112 5.81 6.81 24.86
N SER A 113 6.37 5.82 25.57
CA SER A 113 7.09 4.71 24.96
C SER A 113 6.13 3.80 24.19
N LYS A 114 6.41 3.55 22.91
CA LYS A 114 5.55 2.74 22.04
C LYS A 114 5.36 1.32 22.58
N GLN A 115 6.44 0.71 23.06
CA GLN A 115 6.45 -0.65 23.61
C GLN A 115 5.58 -0.74 24.86
N GLU A 116 5.59 0.30 25.68
CA GLU A 116 4.85 0.33 26.93
C GLU A 116 3.36 0.66 26.70
N MET A 117 3.05 1.55 25.76
CA MET A 117 1.68 1.78 25.30
C MET A 117 1.05 0.50 24.72
N GLU A 118 1.80 -0.28 23.94
CA GLU A 118 1.33 -1.56 23.39
C GLU A 118 0.98 -2.56 24.50
N ARG A 119 1.77 -2.60 25.58
CA ARG A 119 1.48 -3.42 26.77
C ARG A 119 0.20 -2.97 27.47
N ILE A 120 0.03 -1.66 27.71
CA ILE A 120 -1.17 -1.10 28.35
C ILE A 120 -2.42 -1.43 27.54
N ILE A 121 -2.40 -1.20 26.22
CA ILE A 121 -3.52 -1.51 25.32
C ILE A 121 -3.84 -3.00 25.35
N SER A 122 -2.82 -3.84 25.25
CA SER A 122 -2.99 -5.30 25.23
C SER A 122 -3.57 -5.81 26.55
N ALA A 123 -3.11 -5.29 27.68
CA ALA A 123 -3.63 -5.63 29.01
C ALA A 123 -5.09 -5.19 29.17
N TYR A 124 -5.41 -3.96 28.77
CA TYR A 124 -6.77 -3.42 28.81
C TYR A 124 -7.76 -4.28 28.01
N TYR A 125 -7.46 -4.56 26.73
CA TYR A 125 -8.37 -5.35 25.90
C TYR A 125 -8.42 -6.82 26.33
N SER A 126 -7.31 -7.39 26.80
CA SER A 126 -7.33 -8.76 27.37
C SER A 126 -8.29 -8.83 28.57
N LYS A 127 -8.25 -7.84 29.46
CA LYS A 127 -9.18 -7.73 30.60
C LYS A 127 -10.62 -7.50 30.14
N LEU A 128 -10.83 -6.63 29.15
CA LEU A 128 -12.16 -6.34 28.58
C LEU A 128 -12.81 -7.59 27.99
N PHE A 129 -12.06 -8.37 27.21
CA PHE A 129 -12.57 -9.57 26.54
C PHE A 129 -12.56 -10.84 27.41
N THR A 130 -11.95 -10.79 28.60
CA THR A 130 -11.99 -11.88 29.60
C THR A 130 -12.95 -11.59 30.76
N SER A 131 -13.48 -10.36 30.84
CA SER A 131 -14.50 -9.98 31.82
C SER A 131 -15.84 -10.67 31.49
N ILE A 132 -16.32 -11.50 32.42
CA ILE A 132 -17.57 -12.28 32.28
C ILE A 132 -18.84 -11.39 32.42
N ASN A 133 -18.70 -10.09 32.67
CA ASN A 133 -19.81 -9.15 32.62
C ASN A 133 -19.43 -7.87 31.83
N PRO A 134 -19.99 -7.65 30.63
CA PRO A 134 -19.90 -6.37 29.96
C PRO A 134 -20.81 -5.35 30.68
N ARG A 135 -20.28 -4.15 30.95
CA ARG A 135 -21.09 -2.98 31.32
C ARG A 135 -21.44 -2.17 30.09
#